data_AF-A0A662MRV9-F1
#
_entry.id   AF-A0A662MRV9-F1
#
_cell.length_a   1.000
_cell.length_b   1.000
_cell.length_c   1.000
_cell.angle_alpha   90.00
_cell.angle_beta   90.00
_cell.angle_gamma   90.00
#
_symmetry.space_group_name_H-M   'P 1'
#
loop_
_entity.id
_entity.type
_entity.pdbx_description
1 polymer ?
#
loop_
_entity_poly.entity_id
_entity_poly.type
_entity_poly.pdbx_seq_one_letter_code
_entity_poly.pdbx_strand_id
1 'polypeptide(L)' 'VPADLVVAGTPIDLRRIVKVNKPVVRVRYELQEVGQINLEYVLDKFLTKKGLS' A
#
# COMPACT_ATOMS: atom_id res chain seq x y z
N VAL A 1 -0.86 -31.25 6.84
CA VAL A 1 -2.17 -31.04 6.17
C VAL A 1 -1.97 -30.01 5.07
N PRO A 2 -2.46 -30.23 3.84
CA PRO A 2 -2.42 -29.20 2.80
C PRO A 2 -3.29 -28.00 3.21
N ALA A 3 -2.92 -26.78 2.78
CA ALA A 3 -3.75 -25.59 2.99
C ALA A 3 -5.01 -25.62 2.13
N ASP A 4 -6.10 -24.99 2.57
CA ASP A 4 -7.34 -24.87 1.80
C ASP A 4 -7.41 -23.56 0.99
N LEU A 5 -6.72 -22.50 1.44
CA LEU A 5 -6.69 -21.19 0.80
C LEU A 5 -5.37 -20.45 1.03
N VAL A 6 -5.15 -19.35 0.29
CA VAL A 6 -4.01 -18.44 0.46
C VAL A 6 -4.52 -17.03 0.77
N VAL A 7 -3.97 -16.41 1.81
CA VAL A 7 -4.25 -15.00 2.14
C VAL A 7 -3.14 -14.11 1.55
N ALA A 8 -3.49 -13.27 0.59
CA ALA A 8 -2.58 -12.29 0.00
C ALA A 8 -2.53 -11.05 0.91
N GLY A 9 -1.42 -10.92 1.65
CA GLY A 9 -1.14 -9.83 2.59
C GLY A 9 -0.58 -8.55 1.98
N THR A 10 -0.40 -8.50 0.66
CA THR A 10 0.22 -7.36 -0.04
C THR A 10 -0.79 -6.60 -0.91
N PRO A 11 -0.53 -5.33 -1.23
CA PRO A 11 -1.39 -4.55 -2.12
C PRO A 11 -1.38 -5.03 -3.58
N ILE A 12 -0.35 -5.76 -3.98
CA ILE A 12 -0.20 -6.23 -5.36
C ILE A 12 -0.96 -7.55 -5.57
N ASP A 13 -1.41 -7.80 -6.80
CA ASP A 13 -1.96 -9.11 -7.15
C ASP A 13 -0.85 -10.13 -7.39
N LEU A 14 -0.55 -10.95 -6.38
CA LEU A 14 0.49 -11.98 -6.44
C LEU A 14 0.25 -13.06 -7.50
N ARG A 15 -1.00 -13.25 -7.96
CA ARG A 15 -1.35 -14.22 -9.02
C ARG A 15 -0.70 -13.88 -10.36
N ARG A 16 -0.24 -12.64 -10.53
CA ARG A 16 0.49 -12.19 -11.72
C ARG A 16 1.94 -12.71 -11.78
N ILE A 17 2.49 -13.12 -10.63
CA ILE A 17 3.92 -13.48 -10.49
C ILE A 17 4.06 -14.94 -10.07
N VAL A 18 3.15 -15.45 -9.24
CA VAL A 18 3.19 -16.80 -8.69
C VAL A 18 1.96 -17.57 -9.12
N LYS A 19 2.16 -18.80 -9.64
CA LYS A 19 1.07 -19.74 -9.90
C LYS A 19 0.62 -20.38 -8.60
N VAL A 20 -0.65 -20.21 -8.26
CA VAL A 20 -1.27 -20.77 -7.05
C VAL A 20 -2.42 -21.69 -7.49
N ASN A 21 -2.50 -22.89 -6.91
CA ASN A 21 -3.53 -23.87 -7.21
C ASN A 21 -4.70 -23.87 -6.23
N LYS A 22 -4.83 -22.82 -5.41
CA LYS A 22 -5.83 -22.69 -4.35
C LYS A 22 -6.52 -21.33 -4.42
N PRO A 23 -7.75 -21.20 -3.89
CA PRO A 23 -8.41 -19.91 -3.75
C PRO A 23 -7.53 -18.89 -3.02
N VAL A 24 -7.46 -17.67 -3.55
CA VAL A 24 -6.69 -16.56 -2.97
C VAL A 24 -7.64 -15.48 -2.48
N VAL A 25 -7.54 -15.14 -1.19
CA VAL A 25 -8.28 -14.03 -0.56
C VAL A 25 -7.32 -12.87 -0.33
N ARG A 26 -7.68 -11.67 -0.79
CA ARG A 26 -6.85 -10.46 -0.63
C ARG A 26 -7.29 -9.69 0.61
N VAL A 27 -6.34 -9.38 1.48
CA VAL A 27 -6.63 -8.50 2.62
C VAL A 27 -6.84 -7.08 2.13
N ARG A 28 -7.85 -6.41 2.69
CA ARG A 28 -8.02 -4.97 2.58
C ARG A 28 -7.48 -4.36 3.86
N TYR A 29 -6.59 -3.39 3.73
CA TYR A 29 -6.15 -2.57 4.82
C TYR A 29 -6.75 -1.18 4.61
N GLU A 30 -7.21 -0.59 5.69
CA GLU A 30 -7.52 0.84 5.72
C GLU A 30 -6.23 1.56 6.11
N LEU A 31 -5.75 2.45 5.24
CA LEU A 31 -4.64 3.32 5.60
C LEU A 31 -5.18 4.37 6.56
N GLN A 32 -4.89 4.22 7.85
CA GLN A 32 -5.07 5.30 8.80
C GLN A 32 -3.82 6.19 8.70
N GLU A 33 -3.95 7.39 8.15
CA GLU A 33 -2.86 8.37 8.18
C GLU A 33 -2.61 8.77 9.63
N VAL A 34 -1.57 8.18 10.24
CA VAL A 34 -1.13 8.54 11.58
C VAL A 34 -0.20 9.75 11.47
N GLY A 35 -0.76 10.96 11.45
CA GLY A 35 0.00 12.22 11.52
C GLY A 35 -0.58 13.39 10.73
N GLN A 36 -0.09 14.60 11.02
CA GLN A 36 -0.43 15.85 10.31
C GLN A 36 0.43 16.11 9.06
N ILE A 37 1.42 15.25 8.78
CA ILE A 37 2.29 15.41 7.61
C ILE A 37 1.54 14.87 6.38
N ASN A 38 0.91 15.78 5.65
CA ASN A 38 0.26 15.51 4.39
C ASN A 38 1.12 16.00 3.21
N LEU A 39 0.67 15.70 1.99
CA LEU A 39 1.37 16.10 0.77
C LEU A 39 1.53 17.62 0.68
N GLU A 40 0.50 18.38 1.04
CA GLU A 40 0.49 19.85 1.04
C GLU A 40 1.62 20.43 1.90
N TYR A 41 1.77 19.97 3.14
CA TYR A 41 2.84 20.39 4.03
C TYR A 41 4.24 20.12 3.46
N VAL A 42 4.43 18.96 2.81
CA VAL A 42 5.72 18.61 2.18
C VAL A 42 5.99 19.50 0.97
N LEU A 43 4.97 19.78 0.16
CA LEU A 43 5.08 20.64 -1.02
C LEU A 43 5.38 22.09 -0.62
N ASP A 44 4.68 22.64 0.36
CA ASP A 44 4.92 23.99 0.87
C ASP A 44 6.36 24.15 1.38
N LYS A 45 6.82 23.22 2.22
CA LYS A 45 8.22 23.24 2.69
C LYS A 45 9.22 23.19 1.54
N PHE A 46 8.94 22.40 0.51
CA PHE A 46 9.80 22.31 -0.66
C PHE A 46 9.83 23.63 -1.45
N LEU A 47 8.67 24.23 -1.72
CA LEU A 47 8.54 25.47 -2.48
C LEU A 47 9.19 26.66 -1.74
N THR A 48 8.95 26.78 -0.43
CA THR A 48 9.59 27.82 0.40
C THR A 48 11.11 27.67 0.41
N LYS A 49 11.62 26.44 0.53
CA LYS A 49 13.07 26.18 0.47
C LYS A 49 13.69 26.54 -0.89
N LYS A 50 12.91 26.50 -1.97
CA LYS A 50 13.34 26.84 -3.33
C LYS A 50 13.08 28.30 -3.71
N GLY A 51 12.47 29.09 -2.83
CA GLY A 51 12.12 30.49 -3.09
C GLY A 51 11.04 30.65 -4.17
N LEU A 52 10.17 29.64 -4.30
CA LEU A 52 9.08 29.58 -5.31
C LEU A 52 7.71 29.92 -4.71
N SER A 53 7.65 30.19 -3.40
CA SER A 53 6.46 30.59 -2.63
C SER A 53 6.80 31.76 -1.71
#